data_AF-A0A519SJA1-F1
#
_entry.id   AF-A0A519SJA1-F1
#
_cell.length_a   1.000
_cell.length_b   1.000
_cell.length_c   1.000
_cell.angle_alpha   90.00
_cell.angle_beta   90.00
_cell.angle_gamma   90.00
#
_symmetry.space_group_name_H-M   'P 1'
#
loop_
_entity.id
_entity.type
_entity.pdbx_description
1 polymer ?
#
loop_
_entity_poly.entity_id
_entity_poly.type
_entity_poly.pdbx_seq_one_letter_code
_entity_poly.pdbx_strand_id
1 'polypeptide(L)' 'LGTAAIEKVKQLGASSLYLESNTILKPAINLYNKLGFKKVAGNPTPYERADIQMLLQLK' A
#
# COMPACT_ATOMS: atom_id res chain seq x y z
N LEU A 1 -6.40 -0.03 -12.62
CA LEU A 1 -5.00 -0.46 -12.36
C LEU A 1 -4.82 -1.00 -10.95
N GLY A 2 -5.13 -0.25 -9.88
CA GLY A 2 -4.98 -0.78 -8.49
C GLY A 2 -5.97 -1.89 -8.10
N THR A 3 -7.14 -1.95 -8.72
CA THR A 3 -8.18 -2.96 -8.43
C THR A 3 -7.80 -4.38 -8.81
N ALA A 4 -7.04 -4.57 -9.91
CA ALA A 4 -6.60 -5.89 -10.35
C ALA A 4 -5.66 -6.57 -9.34
N ALA A 5 -4.80 -5.79 -8.69
CA ALA A 5 -3.95 -6.31 -7.61
C ALA A 5 -4.80 -6.74 -6.41
N ILE A 6 -5.81 -5.95 -6.03
CA ILE A 6 -6.73 -6.29 -4.93
C ILE A 6 -7.52 -7.56 -5.25
N GLU A 7 -8.06 -7.68 -6.47
CA GLU A 7 -8.78 -8.88 -6.90
C GLU A 7 -7.89 -10.12 -6.91
N LYS A 8 -6.64 -9.98 -7.37
CA LYS A 8 -5.68 -11.10 -7.35
C LYS A 8 -5.35 -11.54 -5.93
N VAL A 9 -5.17 -10.60 -5.01
CA VAL A 9 -4.89 -10.89 -3.60
C VAL A 9 -6.10 -11.54 -2.91
N LYS A 10 -7.33 -11.10 -3.25
CA LYS A 10 -8.57 -11.77 -2.84
C LYS A 10 -8.67 -13.20 -3.37
N GLN A 11 -8.33 -13.42 -4.65
CA GLN A 11 -8.29 -14.77 -5.24
C GLN A 11 -7.24 -15.67 -4.58
N LEU A 12 -6.12 -15.09 -4.13
CA LEU A 12 -5.07 -15.80 -3.40
C LEU A 12 -5.46 -16.10 -1.94
N GLY A 13 -6.61 -15.61 -1.46
CA GLY A 13 -7.05 -15.80 -0.07
C GLY A 13 -6.19 -15.03 0.95
N ALA A 14 -5.47 -13.99 0.51
CA ALA A 14 -4.62 -13.21 1.38
C ALA A 14 -5.43 -12.18 2.18
N SER A 15 -5.19 -12.14 3.49
CA SER A 15 -5.94 -11.30 4.45
C SER A 15 -5.47 -9.83 4.46
N SER A 16 -4.30 -9.54 3.92
CA SER A 16 -3.73 -8.19 3.91
C SER A 16 -2.77 -7.99 2.74
N LEU A 17 -2.83 -6.81 2.14
CA LEU A 17 -1.92 -6.34 1.11
C LEU A 17 -1.07 -5.20 1.66
N TYR A 18 0.25 -5.37 1.64
CA TYR A 18 1.21 -4.31 1.98
C TYR A 18 1.80 -3.72 0.71
N LEU A 19 2.00 -2.40 0.71
CA LEU A 19 2.76 -1.70 -0.31
C LEU A 19 3.73 -0.72 0.32
N GLU A 20 4.89 -0.61 -0.29
CA GLU A 20 5.91 0.38 0.04
C GLU A 20 5.92 1.42 -1.07
N SER A 21 5.97 2.69 -0.69
CA SER A 21 5.93 3.80 -1.63
C SER A 21 6.80 4.96 -1.13
N ASN A 22 6.91 6.02 -1.93
CA ASN A 22 7.66 7.21 -1.56
C ASN A 22 6.70 8.36 -1.25
N THR A 23 6.96 9.10 -0.16
CA THR A 23 6.13 10.23 0.28
C THR A 23 6.08 11.39 -0.74
N ILE A 24 7.10 11.52 -1.59
CA ILE A 24 7.21 12.49 -2.69
C ILE A 24 6.07 12.29 -3.71
N LEU A 25 5.62 11.05 -3.92
CA LEU A 25 4.53 10.71 -4.84
C LEU A 25 3.15 10.91 -4.17
N LYS A 26 2.88 12.14 -3.70
CA LYS A 26 1.57 12.57 -3.17
C LYS A 26 0.36 12.11 -4.00
N PRO A 27 0.34 12.19 -5.35
CA PRO A 27 -0.81 11.71 -6.13
C PRO A 27 -1.03 10.19 -6.00
N ALA A 28 0.04 9.39 -5.91
CA ALA A 28 -0.07 7.95 -5.72
C ALA A 28 -0.60 7.59 -4.33
N ILE A 29 -0.14 8.30 -3.29
CA ILE A 29 -0.64 8.10 -1.91
C ILE A 29 -2.14 8.41 -1.82
N ASN A 30 -2.60 9.47 -2.48
CA ASN A 30 -4.01 9.80 -2.50
C ASN A 30 -4.85 8.72 -3.22
N LEU A 31 -4.30 8.12 -4.29
CA LEU A 31 -4.93 6.99 -4.96
C LEU A 31 -5.04 5.77 -4.02
N TYR A 32 -3.98 5.44 -3.30
CA TYR A 32 -3.99 4.33 -2.33
C TYR A 32 -4.95 4.58 -1.17
N ASN A 33 -5.00 5.80 -0.63
CA ASN A 33 -6.00 6.18 0.39
C ASN A 33 -7.44 5.97 -0.13
N LYS A 34 -7.73 6.38 -1.37
CA LYS A 34 -9.04 6.17 -2.01
C LYS A 34 -9.36 4.68 -2.23
N LEU A 35 -8.35 3.86 -2.47
CA LEU A 35 -8.48 2.41 -2.59
C LEU A 35 -8.66 1.70 -1.23
N GLY A 36 -8.60 2.44 -0.11
CA GLY A 36 -8.78 1.90 1.23
C GLY A 36 -7.49 1.48 1.93
N PHE A 37 -6.32 1.74 1.33
CA PHE A 37 -5.05 1.52 1.99
C PHE A 37 -4.89 2.52 3.13
N LYS A 38 -4.42 2.05 4.27
CA LYS A 38 -4.09 2.86 5.44
C LYS A 38 -2.59 2.98 5.57
N LYS A 39 -2.10 4.18 5.85
CA LYS A 39 -0.69 4.38 6.19
C LYS A 39 -0.34 3.55 7.42
N VAL A 40 0.72 2.78 7.32
CA VAL A 40 1.35 2.07 8.44
C VAL A 40 2.70 2.74 8.67
N ALA A 41 3.06 2.96 9.93
CA ALA A 41 4.36 3.51 10.28
C ALA A 41 5.42 2.47 9.91
N GLY A 42 6.02 2.62 8.73
CA GLY A 42 7.20 1.87 8.33
C GLY A 42 8.38 2.40 9.13
N ASN A 43 9.10 1.49 9.80
CA ASN A 43 10.37 1.81 10.41
C ASN A 43 11.30 2.45 9.37
N PRO A 44 12.17 3.39 9.75
CA PRO A 44 13.15 3.95 8.82
C PRO A 44 14.00 2.81 8.27
N THR A 45 13.82 2.50 6.99
CA THR A 45 14.66 1.53 6.31
C THR A 45 15.99 2.22 5.95
N PRO A 46 17.10 1.47 5.85
CA PRO A 46 18.37 2.02 5.35
C PRO A 46 18.31 2.42 3.86
N TYR A 47 17.16 2.23 3.20
CA TYR A 47 16.90 2.66 1.82
C TYR A 47 16.20 4.03 1.83
N GLU A 48 16.97 5.08 1.52
CA GLU A 48 16.59 6.51 1.45
C GLU A 48 15.38 6.88 0.56
N ARG A 49 14.75 5.91 -0.13
CA ARG A 49 13.74 6.15 -1.17
C ARG A 49 12.37 5.57 -0.87
N ALA A 50 12.17 4.86 0.25
CA ALA A 50 10.88 4.30 0.63
C ALA A 50 10.49 4.80 2.02
N ASP A 51 9.83 5.96 2.06
CA ASP A 51 9.52 6.67 3.31
C ASP A 51 8.13 6.34 3.86
N ILE A 52 7.35 5.50 3.16
CA ILE A 52 5.99 5.18 3.58
C ILE A 52 5.57 3.75 3.24
N GLN A 53 4.92 3.12 4.20
CA GLN A 53 4.24 1.86 4.03
C GLN A 53 2.72 2.06 4.13
N MET A 54 1.97 1.32 3.33
CA MET A 54 0.52 1.29 3.43
C MET A 54 -0.01 -0.13 3.39
N LEU A 55 -1.06 -0.39 4.16
CA LEU A 55 -1.70 -1.67 4.31
C LEU A 55 -3.17 -1.56 3.91
N LEU A 56 -3.63 -2.49 3.10
CA LEU A 56 -5.05 -2.76 2.87
C LEU A 56 -5.40 -4.09 3.53
N GLN A 57 -6.33 -4.06 4.49
CA GLN A 57 -6.91 -5.28 5.05
C GLN A 57 -8.05 -5.75 4.16
N LEU A 58 -7.95 -6.99 3.68
CA LEU A 58 -8.96 -7.66 2.90
C LEU A 58 -9.64 -8.64 3.85
N LYS A 59 -10.78 -8.21 4.40
CA LYS A 59 -11.56 -8.95 5.39
C LYS A 59 -12.35 -10.08 4.75
#